data_AF-A0A347AG44-F1
#
_entry.id   AF-A0A347AG44-F1
#
_cell.length_a   1.000
_cell.length_b   1.000
_cell.length_c   1.000
_cell.angle_alpha   90.00
_cell.angle_beta   90.00
_cell.angle_gamma   90.00
#
_symmetry.space_group_name_H-M   'P 1'
#
loop_
_entity.id
_entity.type
_entity.pdbx_description
1 polymer ?
#
loop_
_entity_poly.entity_id
_entity_poly.type
_entity_poly.pdbx_seq_one_letter_code
_entity_poly.pdbx_strand_id
1 'polypeptide(L)'
;MGKYEVGSAIIISILLGVIFLILFDGLLALIIIGFVATYLTIPEKRNIKVGIFASCVMGLLIFIYGFFYVPQLPNELSVSLIPDISTFISGFIIFGLICIGMGAVGGYLAEKVFG
;
A
#
# COMPACT_ATOMS: atom_id res chain seq x y z
N MET A 1 -8.34 21.41 -3.61
CA MET A 1 -8.27 21.91 -2.23
C MET A 1 -7.92 20.74 -1.32
N GLY A 2 -6.67 20.64 -0.87
CA GLY A 2 -6.32 19.74 0.23
C GLY A 2 -6.92 20.29 1.52
N LYS A 3 -7.66 19.46 2.26
CA LYS A 3 -8.44 19.90 3.44
C LYS A 3 -8.02 19.20 4.73
N TYR A 4 -7.13 18.21 4.63
CA TYR A 4 -6.84 17.30 5.72
C TYR A 4 -5.37 17.35 6.12
N GLU A 5 -5.11 17.21 7.43
CA GLU A 5 -3.77 16.89 7.92
C GLU A 5 -3.29 15.54 7.37
N VAL A 6 -1.98 15.38 7.26
CA VAL A 6 -1.31 14.20 6.67
C VAL A 6 -1.87 12.89 7.23
N GLY A 7 -1.97 12.76 8.56
CA GLY A 7 -2.49 11.55 9.19
C GLY A 7 -3.95 11.25 8.82
N SER A 8 -4.81 12.26 8.79
CA SER A 8 -6.22 12.11 8.39
C SER A 8 -6.35 11.71 6.92
N ALA A 9 -5.55 12.34 6.05
CA ALA A 9 -5.50 12.01 4.63
C ALA A 9 -5.07 10.56 4.39
N ILE A 10 -4.08 10.08 5.13
CA ILE A 10 -3.63 8.68 5.08
C ILE A 10 -4.78 7.74 5.50
N ILE A 11 -5.42 7.99 6.64
CA ILE A 11 -6.52 7.12 7.13
C ILE A 11 -7.66 7.06 6.09
N ILE A 12 -8.09 8.21 5.57
CA ILE A 12 -9.15 8.26 4.55
C ILE A 12 -8.72 7.52 3.28
N SER A 13 -7.46 7.67 2.84
CA SER A 13 -6.94 6.98 1.67
C SER A 13 -6.89 5.46 1.85
N ILE A 14 -6.61 4.97 3.06
CA ILE A 14 -6.63 3.54 3.39
C ILE A 14 -8.04 2.99 3.32
N LEU A 15 -9.02 3.70 3.90
CA LEU A 15 -10.44 3.30 3.82
C LEU A 15 -10.92 3.21 2.36
N LEU A 16 -10.54 4.18 1.52
CA LEU A 16 -10.76 4.09 0.08
C LEU A 16 -10.02 2.88 -0.51
N GLY A 17 -8.75 2.72 -0.16
CA GLY A 17 -7.87 1.66 -0.64
C GLY A 17 -8.40 0.26 -0.46
N VAL A 18 -9.04 -0.03 0.68
CA VAL A 18 -9.71 -1.31 0.93
C VAL A 18 -10.82 -1.58 -0.10
N ILE A 19 -11.60 -0.54 -0.44
CA ILE A 19 -12.65 -0.65 -1.46
C ILE A 19 -12.01 -0.91 -2.84
N PHE A 20 -10.94 -0.19 -3.17
CA PHE A 20 -10.23 -0.34 -4.44
C PHE A 20 -9.55 -1.70 -4.60
N LEU A 21 -9.06 -2.33 -3.53
CA LEU A 21 -8.50 -3.68 -3.57
C LEU A 21 -9.50 -4.75 -3.99
N ILE A 22 -10.80 -4.52 -3.75
CA ILE A 22 -11.86 -5.45 -4.17
C ILE A 22 -12.18 -5.28 -5.66
N LEU A 23 -11.98 -4.07 -6.19
CA LEU A 23 -12.39 -3.67 -7.54
C LEU A 23 -11.26 -3.78 -8.58
N PHE A 24 -10.00 -3.68 -8.16
CA PHE A 24 -8.83 -3.61 -9.03
C PHE A 24 -7.68 -4.48 -8.53
N ASP A 25 -6.69 -4.71 -9.40
CA ASP A 25 -5.44 -5.38 -9.03
C ASP A 25 -4.67 -4.60 -7.94
N GLY A 26 -3.99 -5.34 -7.07
CA GLY A 26 -3.36 -4.82 -5.85
C GLY A 26 -2.31 -3.74 -6.10
N LEU A 27 -1.58 -3.82 -7.21
CA LEU A 27 -0.59 -2.81 -7.60
C LEU A 27 -1.24 -1.46 -7.91
N LEU A 28 -2.37 -1.48 -8.64
CA LEU A 28 -3.08 -0.27 -9.03
C LEU A 28 -3.73 0.39 -7.81
N ALA A 29 -4.25 -0.42 -6.87
CA ALA A 29 -4.76 0.07 -5.60
C ALA A 29 -3.69 0.85 -4.80
N LEU A 30 -2.44 0.38 -4.76
CA LEU A 30 -1.35 1.10 -4.08
C LEU A 30 -1.07 2.46 -4.73
N ILE A 31 -1.07 2.55 -6.06
CA ILE A 31 -0.90 3.82 -6.77
C ILE A 31 -2.04 4.78 -6.42
N ILE A 32 -3.29 4.30 -6.43
CA ILE A 32 -4.46 5.11 -6.09
C ILE A 32 -4.37 5.60 -4.64
N ILE A 33 -4.00 4.76 -3.69
CA ILE A 33 -3.86 5.13 -2.28
C ILE A 33 -2.81 6.23 -2.12
N GLY A 34 -1.63 6.04 -2.72
CA GLY A 34 -0.57 7.04 -2.71
C GLY A 34 -1.02 8.38 -3.31
N PHE A 35 -1.75 8.33 -4.42
CA PHE A 35 -2.32 9.52 -5.06
C PHE A 35 -3.36 10.22 -4.18
N VAL A 36 -4.33 9.48 -3.65
CA VAL A 36 -5.43 10.02 -2.83
C VAL A 36 -4.90 10.62 -1.54
N ALA A 37 -3.94 9.96 -0.86
CA ALA A 37 -3.33 10.48 0.36
C ALA A 37 -2.64 11.82 0.12
N THR A 38 -1.82 11.90 -0.93
CA THR A 38 -1.11 13.15 -1.28
C THR A 38 -2.08 14.22 -1.77
N TYR A 39 -3.12 13.86 -2.53
CA TYR A 39 -4.13 14.79 -3.02
C TYR A 39 -4.97 15.41 -1.88
N LEU A 40 -5.39 14.61 -0.90
CA LEU A 40 -6.22 15.08 0.22
C LEU A 40 -5.45 15.95 1.22
N THR A 41 -4.14 15.78 1.28
CA THR A 41 -3.24 16.54 2.16
C THR A 41 -3.23 18.02 1.78
N ILE A 42 -3.23 18.89 2.79
CA ILE A 42 -3.13 20.35 2.60
C ILE A 42 -1.90 20.73 1.74
N PRO A 43 -2.00 21.77 0.89
CA PRO A 43 -0.95 22.10 -0.09
C PRO A 43 0.43 22.30 0.53
N GLU A 44 0.51 22.95 1.69
CA GLU A 44 1.77 23.25 2.41
C GLU A 44 2.52 21.99 2.88
N LYS A 45 1.80 20.89 3.11
CA LYS A 45 2.37 19.61 3.56
C LYS A 45 2.32 18.54 2.45
N ARG A 46 1.87 18.90 1.25
CA ARG A 46 1.74 17.96 0.14
C ARG A 46 3.12 17.62 -0.40
N ASN A 47 3.44 16.34 -0.40
CA ASN A 47 4.71 15.85 -0.89
C ASN A 47 4.59 14.35 -1.25
N ILE A 48 5.40 13.89 -2.20
CA ILE A 48 5.52 12.48 -2.60
C ILE A 48 5.69 11.53 -1.40
N LYS A 49 6.36 11.98 -0.33
CA LYS A 49 6.56 11.21 0.91
C LYS A 49 5.25 10.77 1.57
N VAL A 50 4.19 11.57 1.45
CA VAL A 50 2.87 11.23 2.01
C VAL A 50 2.30 10.00 1.31
N GLY A 51 2.38 9.96 -0.03
CA GLY A 51 1.89 8.83 -0.83
C GLY A 51 2.69 7.55 -0.61
N ILE A 52 4.02 7.68 -0.47
CA ILE A 52 4.90 6.57 -0.08
C ILE A 52 4.47 6.01 1.27
N PHE A 53 4.31 6.88 2.27
CA PHE A 53 3.96 6.45 3.61
C PHE A 53 2.58 5.78 3.66
N ALA A 54 1.57 6.36 3.00
CA ALA A 54 0.23 5.77 2.91
C ALA A 54 0.25 4.36 2.29
N SER A 55 1.00 4.20 1.20
CA SER A 55 1.11 2.92 0.49
C SER A 55 1.88 1.88 1.30
N CYS A 56 2.91 2.28 2.06
CA CYS A 56 3.61 1.39 2.98
C CYS A 56 2.72 0.93 4.13
N VAL A 57 1.91 1.82 4.72
CA VAL A 57 0.96 1.45 5.77
C VAL A 57 -0.07 0.47 5.22
N MET A 58 -0.62 0.73 4.04
CA MET A 58 -1.53 -0.22 3.39
C MET A 58 -0.83 -1.56 3.09
N GLY A 59 0.38 -1.51 2.55
CA GLY A 59 1.18 -2.69 2.28
C GLY A 59 1.35 -3.54 3.53
N LEU A 60 1.74 -2.94 4.66
CA LEU A 60 1.84 -3.64 5.94
C LEU A 60 0.54 -4.34 6.33
N LEU A 61 -0.62 -3.69 6.15
CA LEU A 61 -1.91 -4.31 6.41
C LEU A 61 -2.18 -5.51 5.48
N ILE A 62 -1.89 -5.38 4.18
CA ILE A 62 -2.03 -6.48 3.20
C ILE A 62 -1.09 -7.64 3.55
N PHE A 63 0.15 -7.34 3.93
CA PHE A 63 1.14 -8.34 4.29
C PHE A 63 0.72 -9.12 5.54
N ILE A 64 0.24 -8.43 6.57
CA ILE A 64 -0.31 -9.06 7.78
C ILE A 64 -1.55 -9.89 7.44
N TYR A 65 -2.45 -9.37 6.61
CA TYR A 65 -3.64 -10.10 6.16
C TYR A 65 -3.27 -11.39 5.43
N GLY A 66 -2.29 -11.33 4.52
CA GLY A 66 -1.77 -12.50 3.80
C GLY A 66 -1.13 -13.56 4.71
N PHE A 67 -0.62 -13.16 5.88
CA PHE A 67 -0.10 -14.12 6.86
C PHE A 67 -1.22 -14.97 7.50
N PHE A 68 -2.40 -14.38 7.70
CA PHE A 68 -3.56 -15.11 8.24
C PHE A 68 -4.31 -15.91 7.17
N TYR A 69 -4.20 -15.53 5.90
CA TYR A 69 -4.86 -16.20 4.79
C TYR A 69 -3.94 -17.24 4.16
N VAL A 70 -3.96 -18.46 4.70
CA VAL A 70 -3.18 -19.58 4.15
C VAL A 70 -3.76 -19.97 2.79
N PRO A 71 -2.96 -19.99 1.70
CA PRO A 71 -3.43 -20.42 0.41
C PRO A 71 -3.90 -21.88 0.46
N GLN A 72 -5.06 -22.16 -0.12
CA GLN A 72 -5.55 -23.54 -0.27
C GLN A 72 -4.67 -24.26 -1.28
N LEU A 73 -3.67 -24.99 -0.79
CA LEU A 73 -2.81 -25.84 -1.62
C LEU A 73 -3.47 -27.21 -1.85
N PRO A 74 -3.30 -27.81 -3.05
CA PRO A 74 -3.68 -29.19 -3.29
C PRO A 74 -3.03 -30.13 -2.27
N ASN A 75 -3.76 -31.16 -1.82
CA ASN A 75 -3.34 -32.10 -0.76
C ASN A 75 -1.99 -32.79 -1.01
N GLU A 76 -1.45 -32.78 -2.24
CA GLU A 76 -0.14 -33.37 -2.55
C GLU A 76 1.04 -32.44 -2.23
N LEU A 77 0.79 -31.14 -2.01
CA LEU A 77 1.79 -30.12 -1.67
C LEU A 77 1.77 -29.71 -0.19
N SER A 78 0.91 -30.33 0.63
CA SER A 78 0.73 -29.98 2.05
C SER A 78 1.87 -30.47 2.97
N VAL A 79 2.99 -30.91 2.42
CA VAL A 79 4.14 -31.39 3.20
C VAL A 79 4.94 -30.19 3.73
N SER A 80 4.77 -29.93 5.02
CA SER A 80 5.63 -29.09 5.87
C SER A 80 5.89 -27.67 5.35
N LEU A 81 4.84 -26.84 5.36
CA LEU A 81 4.96 -25.38 5.36
C LEU A 81 5.49 -24.90 6.73
N ILE A 82 6.74 -25.23 7.04
CA ILE A 82 7.47 -24.43 8.03
C ILE A 82 7.85 -23.15 7.28
N PRO A 83 7.41 -21.97 7.73
CA PRO A 83 7.79 -20.72 7.08
C PRO A 83 9.30 -20.57 7.14
N ASP A 84 9.95 -20.64 5.98
CA ASP A 84 11.36 -20.32 5.86
C ASP A 84 11.55 -18.82 6.11
N ILE A 85 12.27 -18.51 7.18
CA ILE A 85 12.56 -17.13 7.61
C ILE A 85 13.28 -16.35 6.50
N SER A 86 14.14 -17.01 5.70
CA SER A 86 14.85 -16.36 4.60
C SER A 86 13.89 -15.91 3.50
N THR A 87 12.98 -16.80 3.08
CA THR A 87 11.93 -16.49 2.11
C THR A 87 10.96 -15.43 2.63
N PHE A 88 10.63 -15.46 3.92
CA PHE A 88 9.80 -14.42 4.54
C PHE A 88 10.45 -13.04 4.50
N ILE A 89 11.72 -12.93 4.91
CA ILE A 89 12.46 -11.66 4.92
C ILE A 89 12.60 -11.10 3.51
N SER A 90 13.00 -11.94 2.54
CA SER A 90 13.15 -11.51 1.15
C SER A 90 11.82 -11.07 0.54
N GLY A 91 10.74 -11.80 0.79
CA GLY A 91 9.39 -11.41 0.38
C GLY A 91 8.95 -10.08 0.98
N PHE A 92 9.19 -9.86 2.27
CA PHE A 92 8.88 -8.59 2.95
C PHE A 92 9.66 -7.42 2.36
N ILE A 93 10.95 -7.59 2.08
CA ILE A 93 11.78 -6.54 1.47
C ILE A 93 11.28 -6.19 0.06
N ILE A 94 11.07 -7.19 -0.79
CA ILE A 94 10.60 -6.97 -2.17
C ILE A 94 9.24 -6.29 -2.16
N PHE A 95 8.33 -6.76 -1.32
CA PHE A 95 7.00 -6.19 -1.19
C PHE A 95 7.04 -4.74 -0.66
N GLY A 96 7.91 -4.45 0.32
CA GLY A 96 8.16 -3.09 0.79
C GLY A 96 8.67 -2.16 -0.31
N LEU A 97 9.62 -2.62 -1.14
CA LEU A 97 10.12 -1.86 -2.28
C LEU A 97 9.02 -1.55 -3.31
N ILE A 98 8.14 -2.53 -3.58
CA ILE A 98 6.97 -2.33 -4.45
C ILE A 98 6.04 -1.27 -3.87
N CYS A 99 5.73 -1.33 -2.56
CA CYS A 99 4.88 -0.33 -1.90
C CYS A 99 5.48 1.08 -1.98
N ILE A 100 6.79 1.20 -1.77
CA ILE A 100 7.49 2.48 -1.92
C ILE A 100 7.39 2.99 -3.36
N GLY A 101 7.67 2.13 -4.35
CA GLY A 101 7.63 2.49 -5.75
C GLY A 101 6.23 2.92 -6.21
N MET A 102 5.21 2.13 -5.94
CA MET A 102 3.83 2.42 -6.33
C MET A 102 3.28 3.66 -5.60
N GLY A 103 3.57 3.79 -4.30
CA GLY A 103 3.18 4.96 -3.53
C GLY A 103 3.89 6.24 -3.97
N ALA A 104 5.16 6.14 -4.38
CA ALA A 104 5.90 7.26 -4.96
C ALA A 104 5.29 7.69 -6.30
N VAL A 105 4.92 6.75 -7.18
CA VAL A 105 4.28 7.06 -8.45
C VAL A 105 2.95 7.80 -8.22
N GLY A 106 2.08 7.26 -7.36
CA GLY A 106 0.81 7.91 -7.03
C GLY A 106 1.00 9.29 -6.39
N GLY A 107 1.90 9.37 -5.41
CA GLY A 107 2.23 10.61 -4.71
C GLY A 107 2.83 11.68 -5.63
N TYR A 108 3.72 11.30 -6.54
CA TYR A 108 4.33 12.21 -7.51
C TYR A 108 3.29 12.80 -8.47
N LEU A 109 2.37 11.97 -8.97
CA LEU A 109 1.30 12.43 -9.84
C LEU A 109 0.39 13.45 -9.12
N ALA A 110 0.01 13.17 -7.87
CA ALA A 110 -0.80 14.09 -7.08
C ALA A 110 -0.07 15.41 -6.77
N GLU A 111 1.23 15.34 -6.44
CA GLU A 111 2.05 16.53 -6.19
C GLU A 111 2.21 17.38 -7.45
N LYS A 112 2.49 16.77 -8.60
CA LYS A 112 2.74 17.53 -9.84
C LYS A 112 1.48 18.14 -10.46
N VAL A 113 0.33 17.47 -10.32
CA VAL A 113 -0.93 17.93 -10.92
C VAL A 113 -1.63 18.97 -10.04
N PHE A 114 -1.47 18.89 -8.72
CA PHE A 114 -2.25 19.71 -7.79
C PHE A 114 -1.41 20.55 -6.82
N GLY A 115 -0.11 20.27 -6.69
CA GLY A 115 0.82 21.00 -5.84
C GLY A 115 1.11 22.40 -6.33
#